data_AF-A0A7X7T757-F1
#
_entry.id   AF-A0A7X7T757-F1
#
_cell.length_a   1.000
_cell.length_b   1.000
_cell.length_c   1.000
_cell.angle_alpha   90.00
_cell.angle_beta   90.00
_cell.angle_gamma   90.00
#
_symmetry.space_group_name_H-M   'P 1'
#
loop_
_entity.id
_entity.type
_entity.pdbx_description
1 polymer ?
#
loop_
_entity_poly.entity_id
_entity_poly.type
_entity_poly.pdbx_seq_one_letter_code
_entity_poly.pdbx_strand_id
1 'polypeptide(L)'
;MELRLSRRLTGPSLWLDGPGAVLEVFLDEGDPDPVPAWREALKRAHAALGWPRRAHSRRSGERHLALAIEAPFDCLLCATYVNEWA
;
A
#
# COMPACT_ATOMS: atom_id res chain seq x y z
N MET A 1 -1.20 13.56 7.32
CA MET A 1 -0.72 12.55 6.35
C MET A 1 -0.58 13.12 4.94
N GLU A 2 0.66 13.16 4.43
CA GLU A 2 1.00 13.59 3.06
C GLU A 2 1.43 12.37 2.20
N LEU A 3 0.85 12.24 0.99
CA LEU A 3 1.27 11.25 0.00
C LEU A 3 2.53 11.73 -0.73
N ARG A 4 3.63 10.98 -0.63
CA ARG A 4 4.92 11.42 -1.20
C ARG A 4 5.31 10.68 -2.46
N LEU A 5 5.20 9.35 -2.44
CA LEU A 5 5.59 8.52 -3.58
C LEU A 5 4.66 7.32 -3.68
N SER A 6 3.91 7.26 -4.79
CA SER A 6 3.11 6.10 -5.17
C SER A 6 3.66 5.53 -6.46
N ARG A 7 4.02 4.25 -6.46
CA ARG A 7 4.65 3.61 -7.62
C ARG A 7 4.28 2.15 -7.77
N ARG A 8 4.36 1.69 -9.00
CA ARG A 8 4.24 0.28 -9.38
C ARG A 8 5.51 -0.49 -9.01
N LEU A 9 5.32 -1.72 -8.58
CA LEU A 9 6.35 -2.74 -8.39
C LEU A 9 6.09 -3.81 -9.44
N THR A 10 6.97 -3.95 -10.43
CA THR A 10 6.77 -4.87 -11.57
C THR A 10 7.25 -6.30 -11.31
N GLY A 11 7.71 -6.59 -10.10
CA GLY A 11 8.25 -7.88 -9.68
C GLY A 11 8.76 -7.83 -8.23
N PRO A 12 9.61 -8.79 -7.83
CA PRO A 12 10.18 -8.83 -6.48
C PRO A 12 10.85 -7.52 -6.09
N SER A 13 10.67 -7.11 -4.84
CA SER A 13 11.19 -5.86 -4.30
C SER A 13 11.49 -6.01 -2.81
N LEU A 14 11.95 -4.93 -2.16
CA LEU A 14 12.09 -4.88 -0.71
C LEU A 14 10.78 -5.18 0.03
N TRP A 15 9.63 -4.95 -0.62
CA TRP A 15 8.32 -4.96 0.01
C TRP A 15 7.51 -6.23 -0.25
N LEU A 16 7.63 -6.79 -1.45
CA LEU A 16 6.78 -7.85 -1.97
C LEU A 16 7.61 -8.85 -2.77
N ASP A 17 7.23 -10.12 -2.73
CA ASP A 17 7.84 -11.19 -3.54
C ASP A 17 7.39 -11.14 -5.01
N GLY A 18 6.31 -10.40 -5.30
CA GLY A 18 5.68 -10.31 -6.62
C GLY A 18 5.27 -8.89 -7.00
N PRO A 19 4.55 -8.73 -8.13
CA PRO A 19 4.11 -7.43 -8.60
C PRO A 19 3.07 -6.80 -7.67
N GLY A 20 3.06 -5.47 -7.62
CA GLY A 20 2.13 -4.71 -6.79
C GLY A 20 2.32 -3.21 -6.88
N ALA A 21 1.94 -2.51 -5.83
CA ALA A 21 2.22 -1.08 -5.66
C ALA A 21 2.75 -0.81 -4.27
N VAL A 22 3.54 0.25 -4.14
CA VAL A 22 3.96 0.80 -2.84
C VAL A 22 3.63 2.29 -2.79
N LEU A 23 3.11 2.69 -1.64
CA LEU A 23 2.84 4.06 -1.25
C LEU A 23 3.73 4.39 -0.06
N GLU A 24 4.47 5.49 -0.17
CA GLU A 24 5.24 6.08 0.92
C GLU A 24 4.53 7.34 1.39
N VAL A 25 4.22 7.39 2.69
CA VAL A 25 3.54 8.51 3.35
C VAL A 25 4.37 9.06 4.49
N PHE A 26 4.27 10.36 4.70
CA PHE A 26 4.74 11.01 5.91
C PHE A 26 3.56 11.37 6.82
N LEU A 27 3.64 10.93 8.06
CA LEU A 27 2.70 11.23 9.12
C LEU A 27 3.13 12.52 9.82
N ASP A 28 2.15 13.36 10.10
CA ASP A 28 2.34 14.55 10.91
C ASP A 28 2.36 14.19 12.39
N GLU A 29 2.87 15.08 13.23
CA GLU A 29 2.88 14.85 14.68
C GLU A 29 1.44 14.80 15.20
N GLY A 30 1.11 13.72 15.93
CA GLY A 30 -0.25 13.47 16.43
C GLY A 30 -1.19 12.76 15.45
N ASP A 31 -0.76 12.46 14.22
CA ASP A 31 -1.54 11.60 13.32
C ASP A 31 -1.73 10.20 13.97
N PRO A 32 -2.96 9.66 13.98
CA PRO A 32 -3.19 8.28 14.41
C PRO A 32 -2.50 7.32 13.44
N ASP A 33 -2.17 6.12 13.91
CA ASP A 33 -1.61 5.10 13.03
C ASP A 33 -2.64 4.70 11.95
N PRO A 34 -2.39 4.93 10.64
CA PRO A 34 -3.38 4.67 9.61
C PRO A 34 -3.46 3.20 9.21
N VAL A 35 -2.48 2.38 9.61
CA VAL A 35 -2.32 0.98 9.18
C VAL A 35 -3.57 0.13 9.45
N PRO A 36 -4.26 0.21 10.61
CA PRO A 36 -5.48 -0.57 10.83
C PRO A 36 -6.61 -0.21 9.86
N ALA A 37 -6.85 1.08 9.63
CA ALA A 37 -7.90 1.55 8.71
C ALA A 37 -7.59 1.13 7.26
N TRP A 38 -6.35 1.35 6.82
CA TRP A 38 -5.84 0.92 5.51
C TRP A 38 -6.00 -0.58 5.30
N ARG A 39 -5.67 -1.42 6.30
CA ARG A 39 -5.85 -2.88 6.22
C ARG A 39 -7.32 -3.26 6.05
N GLU A 40 -8.25 -2.59 6.72
CA GLU A 40 -9.68 -2.86 6.57
C GLU A 40 -10.20 -2.42 5.19
N ALA A 41 -9.75 -1.28 4.68
CA ALA A 41 -10.10 -0.83 3.33
C ALA A 41 -9.57 -1.80 2.25
N LEU A 42 -8.31 -2.24 2.37
CA LEU A 42 -7.73 -3.22 1.45
C LEU A 42 -8.44 -4.57 1.47
N LYS A 43 -8.91 -5.04 2.63
CA LYS A 43 -9.70 -6.28 2.69
C LYS A 43 -10.95 -6.19 1.81
N ARG A 44 -11.64 -5.05 1.81
CA ARG A 44 -12.82 -4.81 0.97
C ARG A 44 -12.44 -4.72 -0.51
N ALA A 45 -11.39 -3.97 -0.83
CA ALA A 45 -10.91 -3.83 -2.21
C ALA A 45 -10.46 -5.17 -2.80
N HIS A 46 -9.63 -5.94 -2.10
CA HIS A 46 -9.16 -7.24 -2.56
C HIS A 46 -10.31 -8.23 -2.76
N ALA A 47 -11.31 -8.23 -1.88
CA ALA A 47 -12.49 -9.06 -2.04
C ALA A 47 -13.32 -8.67 -3.28
N ALA A 48 -13.51 -7.37 -3.52
CA ALA A 48 -14.29 -6.87 -4.65
C ALA A 48 -13.57 -7.06 -6.00
N LEU A 49 -12.24 -6.95 -6.02
CA LEU A 49 -11.41 -7.02 -7.23
C LEU A 49 -10.88 -8.43 -7.51
N GLY A 50 -11.05 -9.38 -6.59
CA GLY A 50 -10.49 -10.73 -6.71
C GLY A 50 -8.95 -10.75 -6.65
N TRP A 51 -8.34 -9.78 -5.98
CA TRP A 51 -6.87 -9.65 -5.88
C TRP A 51 -6.27 -10.50 -4.75
N PRO A 52 -4.96 -10.83 -4.82
CA PRO A 52 -4.26 -11.46 -3.70
C PRO A 52 -4.35 -10.63 -2.42
N ARG A 53 -4.48 -11.26 -1.26
CA ARG A 53 -4.65 -10.56 0.02
C ARG A 53 -3.34 -10.14 0.69
N ARG A 54 -2.20 -10.22 -0.01
CA ARG A 54 -0.89 -9.93 0.55
C ARG A 54 -0.64 -8.42 0.55
N ALA A 55 -0.38 -7.88 1.74
CA ALA A 55 -0.06 -6.47 1.93
C ALA A 55 0.97 -6.34 3.07
N HIS A 56 1.96 -5.49 2.86
CA HIS A 56 3.06 -5.23 3.77
C HIS A 56 3.04 -3.76 4.21
N SER A 57 3.31 -3.51 5.49
CA SER A 57 3.41 -2.17 6.05
C SER A 57 4.69 -2.08 6.87
N ARG A 58 5.53 -1.08 6.62
CA ARG A 58 6.78 -0.86 7.35
C ARG A 58 6.92 0.58 7.79
N ARG A 59 7.17 0.79 9.08
CA ARG A 59 7.59 2.08 9.62
C ARG A 59 9.12 2.23 9.51
N SER A 60 9.57 3.42 9.14
CA SER A 60 10.98 3.79 9.08
C SER A 60 11.16 5.15 9.77
N GLY A 61 11.62 5.14 11.02
CA GLY A 61 11.57 6.34 11.87
C GLY A 61 10.15 6.67 12.34
N GLU A 62 9.97 7.82 12.95
CA GLU A 62 8.71 8.18 13.62
C GLU A 62 7.58 8.56 12.67
N ARG A 63 7.94 9.12 11.50
CA ARG A 63 6.98 9.76 10.60
C ARG A 63 6.86 9.11 9.22
N HIS A 64 7.78 8.23 8.81
CA HIS A 64 7.70 7.62 7.48
C HIS A 64 7.12 6.21 7.55
N LEU A 65 6.12 5.97 6.71
CA LEU A 65 5.41 4.70 6.58
C LEU A 65 5.36 4.29 5.10
N ALA A 66 5.78 3.06 4.81
CA ALA A 66 5.63 2.42 3.51
C ALA A 66 4.51 1.38 3.57
N LEU A 67 3.59 1.44 2.60
CA LEU A 67 2.42 0.58 2.47
C LEU A 67 2.47 -0.08 1.10
N ALA A 68 2.63 -1.40 1.06
CA ALA A 68 2.73 -2.15 -0.19
C ALA A 68 1.62 -3.19 -0.31
N ILE A 69 1.05 -3.33 -1.50
CA ILE A 69 -0.01 -4.29 -1.81
C ILE A 69 0.35 -5.09 -3.05
N GLU A 70 0.13 -6.39 -3.03
CA GLU A 70 0.22 -7.21 -4.25
C GLU A 70 -1.01 -7.00 -5.13
N ALA A 71 -0.80 -7.06 -6.44
CA ALA A 71 -1.86 -7.02 -7.43
C ALA A 71 -1.44 -7.79 -8.70
N PRO A 72 -2.39 -8.26 -9.52
CA PRO A 72 -2.09 -8.79 -10.85
C PRO A 72 -1.26 -7.80 -11.69
N PHE A 73 -0.37 -8.31 -12.52
CA PHE A 73 0.60 -7.50 -13.27
C PHE A 73 -0.07 -6.51 -14.25
N ASP A 74 -1.21 -6.89 -14.83
CA ASP A 74 -2.03 -6.04 -15.69
C ASP A 74 -2.82 -4.96 -14.92
N CYS A 75 -2.90 -5.08 -13.59
CA CYS A 75 -3.64 -4.19 -12.70
C CYS A 75 -2.75 -3.20 -11.93
N LEU A 76 -1.44 -3.12 -12.21
CA LEU A 76 -0.51 -2.35 -11.38
C LEU A 76 -0.81 -0.84 -11.30
N LEU A 77 -1.39 -0.26 -12.35
CA LEU A 77 -1.86 1.13 -12.26
C LEU A 77 -3.08 1.25 -11.35
N CYS A 78 -4.02 0.31 -11.40
CA CYS A 78 -5.14 0.30 -10.46
C CYS A 78 -4.66 0.10 -9.02
N ALA A 79 -3.58 -0.69 -8.82
CA ALA A 79 -3.02 -0.93 -7.50
C ALA A 79 -2.49 0.35 -6.84
N THR A 80 -1.95 1.32 -7.60
CA THR A 80 -1.54 2.60 -7.02
C THR A 80 -2.76 3.37 -6.49
N TYR A 81 -3.85 3.44 -7.27
CA TYR A 81 -5.08 4.10 -6.83
C TYR A 81 -5.74 3.43 -5.64
N VAL A 82 -5.81 2.09 -5.63
CA VAL A 82 -6.37 1.33 -4.50
C VAL A 82 -5.56 1.58 -3.23
N ASN A 83 -4.23 1.63 -3.35
CA ASN A 83 -3.35 1.85 -2.19
C ASN A 83 -3.40 3.29 -1.68
N GLU A 84 -3.59 4.28 -2.55
CA GLU A 84 -3.79 5.70 -2.19
C GLU A 84 -5.15 5.97 -1.54
N TRP A 85 -6.19 5.25 -1.99
CA TRP A 85 -7.55 5.40 -1.48
C TRP A 85 -7.77 4.72 -0.11
N ALA A 86 -7.10 3.58 0.11
CA ALA A 86 -7.28 2.73 1.29
C ALA A 86 -6.80 3.40 2.58
#